data_AF-B5GUN0-F1
#
_entry.id   AF-B5GUN0-F1
#
_cell.length_a   1.000
_cell.length_b   1.000
_cell.length_c   1.000
_cell.angle_alpha   90.00
_cell.angle_beta   90.00
_cell.angle_gamma   90.00
#
_symmetry.space_group_name_H-M   'P 1'
#
loop_
_entity.id
_entity.type
_entity.pdbx_description
1 polymer ?
#
loop_
_entity_poly.entity_id
_entity_poly.type
_entity_poly.pdbx_seq_one_letter_code
_entity_poly.pdbx_strand_id
1 'polypeptide(L)'
;MVTNWTGITGPLLPFFLFFFLLPPFVDGSLFRPPAAPTRAVGGRSPLSFHHGLEILVPARVVPLVHVLDDSRLAPGPVGGAAVRYVRALKTALDDATLVWAAFTAARTRMDQAFAALAGTPDGMWSSAVSRLVAAHTTALAAAERWDTAAYRIAAVHERHRQASLAVECALQLAGAVTESGGAGWIVGHISAYRNPWSGYTPAVDLVTATITLQSGHVRRVSDLTGTRG
;
A
#
# COMPACT_ATOMS: atom_id res chain seq x y z
N MET A 1 -19.40 -29.13 51.66
CA MET A 1 -19.87 -28.01 50.80
C MET A 1 -18.82 -27.82 49.71
N VAL A 2 -19.13 -28.34 48.52
CA VAL A 2 -18.26 -28.35 47.33
C VAL A 2 -19.01 -27.56 46.27
N THR A 3 -18.43 -26.47 45.77
CA THR A 3 -19.01 -25.71 44.65
C THR A 3 -18.16 -25.93 43.41
N ASN A 4 -18.78 -26.64 42.45
CA ASN A 4 -18.31 -26.89 41.09
C ASN A 4 -18.05 -25.60 40.33
N TRP A 5 -16.92 -25.55 39.63
CA TRP A 5 -16.57 -24.55 38.62
C TRP A 5 -16.83 -25.21 37.25
N THR A 6 -17.86 -24.76 36.53
CA THR A 6 -18.19 -25.25 35.19
C THR A 6 -17.43 -24.49 34.12
N GLY A 7 -16.88 -25.26 33.17
CA GLY A 7 -15.97 -24.82 32.14
C GLY A 7 -16.57 -23.89 31.08
N ILE A 8 -15.68 -23.09 30.50
CA ILE A 8 -15.89 -22.40 29.23
C ILE A 8 -14.85 -22.97 28.25
N THR A 9 -15.27 -23.95 27.47
CA THR A 9 -14.57 -24.42 26.28
C THR A 9 -15.10 -23.63 25.08
N GLY A 10 -14.36 -22.62 24.63
CA GLY A 10 -14.60 -21.94 23.36
C GLY A 10 -13.75 -22.56 22.24
N PRO A 11 -14.28 -22.70 21.01
CA PRO A 11 -13.56 -23.36 19.92
C PRO A 11 -12.41 -22.49 19.39
N LEU A 12 -11.24 -23.10 19.28
CA LEU A 12 -10.09 -22.59 18.53
C LEU A 12 -10.46 -22.53 17.04
N LEU A 13 -10.58 -21.32 16.49
CA LEU A 13 -10.65 -21.13 15.04
C LEU A 13 -9.26 -21.38 14.41
N PRO A 14 -9.15 -22.18 13.34
CA PRO A 14 -7.89 -22.40 12.66
C PRO A 14 -7.47 -21.16 11.87
N PHE A 15 -6.29 -20.63 12.20
CA PHE A 15 -5.55 -19.68 11.37
C PHE A 15 -5.17 -20.36 10.05
N PHE A 16 -5.87 -20.04 8.96
CA PHE A 16 -5.43 -20.41 7.62
C PHE A 16 -4.35 -19.43 7.14
N LEU A 17 -3.09 -19.84 7.26
CA LEU A 17 -1.95 -19.28 6.52
C LEU A 17 -2.10 -19.66 5.04
N PHE A 18 -2.65 -18.76 4.22
CA PHE A 18 -2.56 -18.86 2.77
C PHE A 18 -1.18 -18.36 2.31
N PHE A 19 -0.26 -19.31 2.10
CA PHE A 19 0.94 -19.09 1.29
C PHE A 19 0.52 -18.95 -0.18
N PHE A 20 0.57 -17.74 -0.73
CA PHE A 20 0.57 -17.57 -2.18
C PHE A 20 1.97 -17.92 -2.70
N LEU A 21 2.07 -19.09 -3.34
CA LEU A 21 3.22 -19.53 -4.10
C LEU A 21 3.35 -18.64 -5.35
N LEU A 22 4.26 -17.66 -5.33
CA LEU A 22 4.72 -16.98 -6.54
C LEU A 22 5.65 -17.92 -7.32
N PRO A 23 5.52 -18.02 -8.65
CA PRO A 23 6.47 -18.79 -9.46
C PRO A 23 7.87 -18.16 -9.46
N PRO A 24 8.93 -18.96 -9.68
CA PRO A 24 10.31 -18.47 -9.66
C PRO A 24 10.61 -17.55 -10.85
N PHE A 25 11.27 -16.43 -10.57
CA PHE A 25 11.81 -15.51 -11.56
C PHE A 25 12.93 -16.18 -12.38
N VAL A 26 12.81 -16.13 -13.71
CA VAL A 26 13.87 -16.48 -14.65
C VAL A 26 14.81 -15.29 -14.80
N ASP A 27 16.10 -15.55 -14.62
CA ASP A 27 17.20 -14.63 -14.80
C ASP A 27 17.34 -14.19 -16.26
N GLY A 28 17.51 -12.89 -16.48
CA GLY A 28 17.43 -12.24 -17.78
C GLY A 28 18.55 -11.23 -17.99
N SER A 29 19.78 -11.62 -17.67
CA SER A 29 20.97 -10.91 -18.13
C SER A 29 21.07 -10.90 -19.67
N LEU A 30 21.49 -9.75 -20.20
CA LEU A 30 21.92 -9.44 -21.58
C LEU A 30 20.85 -8.80 -22.49
N PHE A 31 20.88 -7.46 -22.59
CA PHE A 31 20.66 -6.82 -23.89
C PHE A 31 21.60 -5.64 -24.14
N ARG A 32 22.40 -5.80 -25.19
CA ARG A 32 23.35 -4.86 -25.79
C ARG A 32 22.58 -4.07 -26.86
N PRO A 33 22.67 -2.73 -26.92
CA PRO A 33 21.96 -1.97 -27.95
C PRO A 33 22.55 -2.22 -29.35
N PRO A 34 21.74 -2.50 -30.38
CA PRO A 34 22.23 -2.50 -31.76
C PRO A 34 22.33 -1.09 -32.33
N ALA A 35 23.36 -0.89 -33.14
CA ALA A 35 23.63 0.33 -33.88
C ALA A 35 22.51 0.66 -34.89
N ALA A 36 22.31 1.96 -35.11
CA ALA A 36 21.34 2.52 -36.03
C ALA A 36 21.57 2.07 -37.49
N PRO A 37 20.51 1.73 -38.24
CA PRO A 37 20.60 1.61 -39.69
C PRO A 37 20.00 2.82 -40.43
N THR A 38 20.71 3.12 -41.50
CA THR A 38 20.52 4.13 -42.54
C THR A 38 19.18 4.02 -43.26
N ARG A 39 18.65 5.18 -43.65
CA ARG A 39 17.41 5.48 -44.36
C ARG A 39 17.33 4.77 -45.73
N ALA A 40 16.25 4.02 -45.98
CA ALA A 40 15.83 3.61 -47.32
C ALA A 40 14.29 3.68 -47.46
N VAL A 41 13.86 4.13 -48.64
CA VAL A 41 12.49 4.43 -49.06
C VAL A 41 11.81 3.19 -49.66
N GLY A 42 10.54 2.98 -49.31
CA GLY A 42 9.59 2.22 -50.15
C GLY A 42 9.22 0.81 -49.66
N GLY A 43 7.92 0.60 -49.43
CA GLY A 43 7.34 -0.75 -49.31
C GLY A 43 6.25 -0.85 -48.24
N ARG A 44 4.97 -0.85 -48.64
CA ARG A 44 3.86 -1.23 -47.77
C ARG A 44 3.94 -2.74 -47.50
N SER A 45 4.05 -3.10 -46.22
CA SER A 45 3.96 -4.47 -45.69
C SER A 45 3.31 -4.45 -44.29
N PRO A 46 2.77 -5.58 -43.81
CA PRO A 46 1.57 -5.65 -42.98
C PRO A 46 1.82 -5.32 -41.50
N LEU A 47 0.75 -4.85 -40.85
CA LEU A 47 0.69 -4.50 -39.43
C LEU A 47 0.86 -5.75 -38.54
N SER A 48 2.11 -6.09 -38.21
CA SER A 48 2.42 -6.95 -37.07
C SER A 48 2.27 -6.15 -35.78
N PHE A 49 1.14 -6.34 -35.10
CA PHE A 49 0.95 -5.85 -33.73
C PHE A 49 1.75 -6.72 -32.76
N HIS A 50 3.00 -6.34 -32.50
CA HIS A 50 3.71 -6.79 -31.30
C HIS A 50 3.09 -6.09 -30.07
N HIS A 51 2.06 -6.69 -29.50
CA HIS A 51 1.58 -6.32 -28.16
C HIS A 51 2.60 -6.78 -27.12
N GLY A 52 3.60 -5.95 -26.88
CA GLY A 52 4.38 -6.01 -25.65
C GLY A 52 3.45 -5.70 -24.48
N LEU A 53 2.97 -6.75 -23.80
CA LEU A 53 2.49 -6.67 -22.42
C LEU A 53 3.71 -6.28 -21.58
N GLU A 54 4.02 -4.98 -21.54
CA GLU A 54 4.83 -4.43 -20.46
C GLU A 54 4.07 -4.73 -19.18
N ILE A 55 4.53 -5.76 -18.47
CA ILE A 55 4.14 -6.04 -17.10
C ILE A 55 4.56 -4.81 -16.33
N LEU A 56 3.60 -3.90 -16.12
CA LEU A 56 3.75 -2.74 -15.28
C LEU A 56 4.09 -3.28 -13.90
N VAL A 57 5.39 -3.22 -13.56
CA VAL A 57 5.89 -3.62 -12.25
C VAL A 57 5.04 -2.88 -11.23
N PRO A 58 4.28 -3.58 -10.36
CA PRO A 58 3.45 -2.90 -9.37
C PRO A 58 4.34 -1.93 -8.61
N ALA A 59 3.86 -0.70 -8.46
CA ALA A 59 4.53 0.33 -7.66
C ALA A 59 5.07 -0.35 -6.42
N ARG A 60 6.41 -0.37 -6.29
CA ARG A 60 7.06 -0.94 -5.11
C ARG A 60 6.41 -0.25 -3.93
N VAL A 61 5.54 -0.96 -3.22
CA VAL A 61 5.26 -0.67 -1.82
C VAL A 61 6.61 -0.84 -1.21
N VAL A 62 7.36 0.25 -1.06
CA VAL A 62 8.59 0.25 -0.30
C VAL A 62 8.06 0.01 1.12
N PRO A 63 8.17 -1.21 1.68
CA PRO A 63 7.96 -1.35 3.12
C PRO A 63 8.92 -0.34 3.75
N LEU A 64 8.58 0.21 4.91
CA LEU A 64 9.44 1.12 5.67
C LEU A 64 10.87 0.54 5.76
N VAL A 65 11.69 0.82 4.75
CA VAL A 65 13.04 0.35 4.52
C VAL A 65 13.74 1.64 4.15
N HIS A 66 14.14 2.31 5.23
CA HIS A 66 15.31 3.15 5.31
C HIS A 66 15.61 4.04 4.09
N VAL A 67 15.19 5.30 4.22
CA VAL A 67 16.03 6.44 3.78
C VAL A 67 16.10 7.44 4.94
N LEU A 68 16.64 6.99 6.07
CA LEU A 68 17.25 7.85 7.09
C LEU A 68 18.58 7.17 7.44
N ASP A 69 19.59 7.46 6.64
CA ASP A 69 20.98 7.05 6.87
C ASP A 69 21.52 7.90 8.03
N ASP A 70 21.65 7.30 9.22
CA ASP A 70 22.07 8.01 10.43
C ASP A 70 23.09 7.18 11.24
N SER A 71 24.17 6.81 10.56
CA SER A 71 25.35 6.12 11.10
C SER A 71 26.19 6.98 12.07
N ARG A 72 25.60 7.97 12.76
CA ARG A 72 26.34 8.99 13.53
C ARG A 72 25.97 9.18 15.00
N LEU A 73 25.09 8.40 15.61
CA LEU A 73 24.66 8.67 16.99
C LEU A 73 25.10 7.59 17.99
N ALA A 74 26.14 7.90 18.76
CA ALA A 74 26.47 7.21 20.00
C ALA A 74 25.37 7.44 21.06
N PRO A 75 25.06 6.45 21.92
CA PRO A 75 24.02 6.57 22.93
C PRO A 75 24.46 7.54 24.04
N GLY A 76 23.97 8.78 23.97
CA GLY A 76 23.99 9.71 25.10
C GLY A 76 22.90 9.35 26.12
N PRO A 77 22.99 9.85 27.37
CA PRO A 77 21.96 9.65 28.39
C PRO A 77 20.62 10.18 27.86
N VAL A 78 19.59 9.33 27.89
CA VAL A 78 18.28 9.57 27.29
C VAL A 78 17.63 10.81 27.93
N GLY A 79 17.87 11.98 27.35
CA GLY A 79 17.46 13.26 27.91
C GLY A 79 15.94 13.45 27.86
N GLY A 80 15.43 14.44 28.61
CA GLY A 80 14.00 14.75 28.64
C GLY A 80 13.35 15.01 27.28
N ALA A 81 14.13 15.32 26.23
CA ALA A 81 13.64 15.46 24.85
C ALA A 81 13.13 14.13 24.26
N ALA A 82 13.86 13.03 24.47
CA ALA A 82 13.46 11.70 24.01
C ALA A 82 12.19 11.21 24.72
N VAL A 83 12.06 11.48 26.02
CA VAL A 83 10.82 11.17 26.78
C VAL A 83 9.62 11.93 26.22
N ARG A 84 9.78 13.23 25.91
CA ARG A 84 8.71 14.04 25.29
C ARG A 84 8.34 13.51 23.89
N TYR A 85 9.34 13.11 23.11
CA TYR A 85 9.14 12.55 21.78
C TYR A 85 8.33 11.24 21.82
N VAL A 86 8.76 10.26 22.63
CA VAL A 86 8.03 8.98 22.78
C VAL A 86 6.61 9.21 23.29
N ARG A 87 6.40 10.13 24.24
CA ARG A 87 5.07 10.47 24.73
C ARG A 87 4.19 11.05 23.63
N ALA A 88 4.69 12.03 22.87
CA ALA A 88 3.95 12.61 21.76
C ALA A 88 3.62 11.58 20.68
N LEU A 89 4.54 10.64 20.44
CA LEU A 89 4.35 9.58 19.47
C LEU A 89 3.27 8.60 19.93
N LYS A 90 3.25 8.19 21.21
CA LYS A 90 2.16 7.36 21.77
C LYS A 90 0.79 7.97 21.49
N THR A 91 0.61 9.25 21.81
CA THR A 91 -0.64 9.96 21.53
C THR A 91 -0.98 10.00 20.03
N ALA A 92 0.01 10.18 19.15
CA ALA A 92 -0.24 10.14 17.71
C ALA A 92 -0.60 8.74 17.19
N LEU A 93 -0.20 7.69 17.91
CA LEU A 93 -0.42 6.28 17.57
C LEU A 93 -1.73 5.71 18.11
N ASP A 94 -2.37 6.34 19.09
CA ASP A 94 -3.55 5.80 19.81
C ASP A 94 -4.62 5.24 18.86
N ASP A 95 -4.96 5.97 17.78
CA ASP A 95 -5.94 5.52 16.77
C ASP A 95 -5.29 4.98 15.48
N ALA A 96 -3.98 5.15 15.31
CA ALA A 96 -3.31 4.89 14.04
C ALA A 96 -3.44 3.42 13.62
N THR A 97 -3.28 2.49 14.58
CA THR A 97 -3.39 1.04 14.32
C THR A 97 -4.77 0.66 13.79
N LEU A 98 -5.85 1.19 14.39
CA LEU A 98 -7.22 0.89 13.95
C LEU A 98 -7.49 1.45 12.55
N VAL A 99 -7.05 2.69 12.30
CA VAL A 99 -7.22 3.34 10.99
C VAL A 99 -6.39 2.63 9.91
N TRP A 100 -5.17 2.21 10.22
CA TRP A 100 -4.35 1.40 9.32
C TRP A 100 -5.04 0.09 8.95
N ALA A 101 -5.53 -0.66 9.94
CA ALA A 101 -6.24 -1.91 9.70
C ALA A 101 -7.48 -1.72 8.81
N ALA A 102 -8.24 -0.63 9.03
CA ALA A 102 -9.39 -0.29 8.20
C ALA A 102 -8.98 0.03 6.75
N PHE A 103 -7.89 0.78 6.56
CA PHE A 103 -7.31 1.07 5.25
C PHE A 103 -6.85 -0.21 4.53
N THR A 104 -6.06 -1.07 5.20
CA THR A 104 -5.61 -2.34 4.61
C THR A 104 -6.79 -3.21 4.22
N ALA A 105 -7.79 -3.37 5.08
CA ALA A 105 -9.00 -4.15 4.78
C ALA A 105 -9.78 -3.58 3.59
N ALA A 106 -9.92 -2.25 3.49
CA ALA A 106 -10.59 -1.62 2.37
C ALA A 106 -9.83 -1.84 1.05
N ARG A 107 -8.49 -1.73 1.06
CA ARG A 107 -7.64 -2.01 -0.11
C ARG A 107 -7.75 -3.46 -0.55
N THR A 108 -7.70 -4.41 0.40
CA THR A 108 -7.90 -5.84 0.09
C THR A 108 -9.25 -6.11 -0.55
N ARG A 109 -10.34 -5.51 -0.07
CA ARG A 109 -11.68 -5.66 -0.69
C ARG A 109 -11.73 -5.09 -2.10
N MET A 110 -11.06 -3.97 -2.35
CA MET A 110 -10.92 -3.39 -3.68
C MET A 110 -10.21 -4.36 -4.63
N ASP A 111 -9.06 -4.90 -4.22
CA ASP A 111 -8.30 -5.86 -5.02
C ASP A 111 -9.10 -7.14 -5.30
N GLN A 112 -9.83 -7.65 -4.29
CA GLN A 112 -10.72 -8.81 -4.44
C GLN A 112 -11.89 -8.54 -5.39
N ALA A 113 -12.52 -7.36 -5.31
CA ALA A 113 -13.61 -6.99 -6.20
C ALA A 113 -13.15 -6.91 -7.66
N PHE A 114 -11.94 -6.42 -7.89
CA PHE A 114 -11.34 -6.37 -9.22
C PHE A 114 -11.01 -7.79 -9.73
N ALA A 115 -10.38 -8.62 -8.91
CA ALA A 115 -10.05 -10.00 -9.29
C ALA A 115 -11.30 -10.84 -9.61
N ALA A 116 -12.41 -10.62 -8.91
CA ALA A 116 -13.67 -11.32 -9.14
C ALA A 116 -14.28 -11.06 -10.53
N LEU A 117 -13.90 -9.98 -11.22
CA LEU A 117 -14.37 -9.70 -12.58
C LEU A 117 -14.02 -10.83 -13.55
N ALA A 118 -12.82 -11.40 -13.45
CA ALA A 118 -12.34 -12.42 -14.39
C ALA A 118 -13.22 -13.69 -14.45
N GLY A 119 -13.97 -13.99 -13.38
CA GLY A 119 -14.89 -15.13 -13.32
C GLY A 119 -16.36 -14.75 -13.29
N THR A 120 -16.71 -13.49 -13.53
CA THR A 120 -18.11 -13.02 -13.49
C THR A 120 -18.83 -13.41 -14.78
N PRO A 121 -19.96 -14.16 -14.71
CA PRO A 121 -20.81 -14.41 -15.88
C PRO A 121 -21.33 -13.13 -16.53
N ASP A 122 -21.48 -13.13 -17.86
CA ASP A 122 -21.85 -11.95 -18.66
C ASP A 122 -23.08 -11.20 -18.12
N GLY A 123 -24.15 -11.93 -17.76
CA GLY A 123 -25.38 -11.35 -17.21
C GLY A 123 -25.24 -10.65 -15.85
N MET A 124 -24.09 -10.80 -15.16
CA MET A 124 -23.81 -10.19 -13.86
C MET A 124 -22.68 -9.14 -13.92
N TRP A 125 -22.14 -8.86 -15.11
CA TRP A 125 -20.99 -7.96 -15.28
C TRP A 125 -21.22 -6.57 -14.71
N SER A 126 -22.34 -5.91 -15.04
CA SER A 126 -22.66 -4.57 -14.55
C SER A 126 -22.77 -4.51 -13.02
N SER A 127 -23.31 -5.56 -12.40
CA SER A 127 -23.38 -5.68 -10.94
C SER A 127 -21.99 -5.82 -10.32
N ALA A 128 -21.09 -6.58 -10.94
CA ALA A 128 -19.71 -6.73 -10.47
C ALA A 128 -18.90 -5.44 -10.62
N VAL A 129 -19.04 -4.72 -11.73
CA VAL A 129 -18.43 -3.40 -11.92
C VAL A 129 -18.94 -2.39 -10.89
N SER A 130 -20.25 -2.40 -10.59
CA SER A 130 -20.83 -1.55 -9.54
C SER A 130 -20.21 -1.83 -8.16
N ARG A 131 -20.00 -3.11 -7.81
CA ARG A 131 -19.29 -3.48 -6.57
C ARG A 131 -17.84 -3.02 -6.54
N LEU A 132 -17.13 -3.10 -7.68
CA LEU A 132 -15.76 -2.59 -7.78
C LEU A 132 -15.72 -1.07 -7.53
N VAL A 133 -16.61 -0.30 -8.14
CA VAL A 133 -16.70 1.15 -7.94
C VAL A 133 -16.99 1.49 -6.46
N ALA A 134 -17.91 0.76 -5.81
CA ALA A 134 -18.16 0.93 -4.38
C ALA A 134 -16.92 0.63 -3.53
N ALA A 135 -16.13 -0.38 -3.91
CA ALA A 135 -14.88 -0.71 -3.25
C ALA A 135 -13.79 0.36 -3.48
N HIS A 136 -13.70 0.96 -4.67
CA HIS A 136 -12.84 2.12 -4.96
C HIS A 136 -13.14 3.29 -4.01
N THR A 137 -14.41 3.68 -3.90
CA THR A 137 -14.83 4.77 -3.00
C THR A 137 -14.49 4.47 -1.54
N THR A 138 -14.73 3.24 -1.09
CA THR A 138 -14.43 2.81 0.28
C THR A 138 -12.92 2.83 0.57
N ALA A 139 -12.10 2.36 -0.37
CA ALA A 139 -10.64 2.36 -0.24
C ALA A 139 -10.09 3.79 -0.20
N LEU A 140 -10.60 4.70 -1.03
CA LEU A 140 -10.18 6.10 -1.06
C LEU A 140 -10.52 6.81 0.27
N ALA A 141 -11.74 6.67 0.76
CA ALA A 141 -12.14 7.25 2.04
C ALA A 141 -11.38 6.65 3.24
N ALA A 142 -10.92 5.39 3.15
CA ALA A 142 -10.05 4.81 4.16
C ALA A 142 -8.60 5.34 4.05
N ALA A 143 -8.11 5.59 2.84
CA ALA A 143 -6.79 6.18 2.58
C ALA A 143 -6.70 7.60 3.14
N GLU A 144 -7.71 8.45 2.94
CA GLU A 144 -7.76 9.82 3.49
C GLU A 144 -7.70 9.83 5.03
N ARG A 145 -8.43 8.91 5.67
CA ARG A 145 -8.39 8.75 7.13
C ARG A 145 -7.02 8.30 7.60
N TRP A 146 -6.40 7.37 6.88
CA TRP A 146 -5.03 6.95 7.17
C TRP A 146 -4.04 8.11 7.01
N ASP A 147 -4.10 8.86 5.92
CA ASP A 147 -3.19 9.99 5.69
C ASP A 147 -3.35 11.08 6.76
N THR A 148 -4.54 11.26 7.32
CA THR A 148 -4.77 12.12 8.48
C THR A 148 -4.01 11.62 9.73
N ALA A 149 -4.04 10.31 9.98
CA ALA A 149 -3.28 9.71 11.08
C ALA A 149 -1.76 9.76 10.83
N ALA A 150 -1.32 9.43 9.62
CA ALA A 150 0.07 9.46 9.19
C ALA A 150 0.66 10.88 9.24
N TYR A 151 -0.13 11.91 8.93
CA TYR A 151 0.26 13.31 9.12
C TYR A 151 0.59 13.61 10.59
N ARG A 152 -0.22 13.15 11.55
CA ARG A 152 0.04 13.35 12.99
C ARG A 152 1.36 12.71 13.41
N ILE A 153 1.64 11.50 12.92
CA ILE A 153 2.90 10.79 13.15
C ILE A 153 4.08 11.58 12.54
N ALA A 154 3.99 11.96 11.27
CA ALA A 154 5.03 12.75 10.58
C ALA A 154 5.26 14.12 11.26
N ALA A 155 4.22 14.75 11.79
CA ALA A 155 4.32 16.00 12.54
C ALA A 155 5.07 15.86 13.86
N VAL A 156 4.90 14.73 14.57
CA VAL A 156 5.69 14.42 15.76
C VAL A 156 7.15 14.22 15.39
N HIS A 157 7.45 13.46 14.33
CA HIS A 157 8.83 13.25 13.87
C HIS A 157 9.53 14.57 13.53
N GLU A 158 8.90 15.44 12.73
CA GLU A 158 9.48 16.73 12.36
C GLU A 158 9.75 17.61 13.59
N ARG A 159 8.78 17.69 14.52
CA ARG A 159 8.91 18.49 15.75
C ARG A 159 10.06 18.01 16.62
N HIS A 160 10.34 16.71 16.62
CA HIS A 160 11.32 16.06 17.49
C HIS A 160 12.60 15.63 16.76
N ARG A 161 12.88 16.17 15.57
CA ARG A 161 14.10 15.84 14.79
C ARG A 161 15.42 16.03 15.54
N GLN A 162 15.44 16.83 16.60
CA GLN A 162 16.61 17.09 17.46
C GLN A 162 16.64 16.24 18.76
N ALA A 163 15.74 15.26 18.92
CA ALA A 163 15.64 14.48 20.16
C ALA A 163 16.77 13.46 20.36
N SER A 164 17.72 13.36 19.42
CA SER A 164 18.83 12.39 19.43
C SER A 164 18.37 10.93 19.64
N LEU A 165 17.17 10.60 19.13
CA LEU A 165 16.57 9.28 19.20
C LEU A 165 16.15 8.86 17.79
N ALA A 166 16.69 7.74 17.31
CA ALA A 166 16.32 7.18 16.01
C ALA A 166 14.81 6.95 15.92
N VAL A 167 14.23 7.15 14.73
CA VAL A 167 12.78 7.06 14.49
C VAL A 167 12.25 5.67 14.83
N GLU A 168 12.99 4.62 14.45
CA GLU A 168 12.66 3.22 14.72
C GLU A 168 12.65 2.93 16.21
N CYS A 169 13.65 3.43 16.95
CA CYS A 169 13.71 3.29 18.40
C CYS A 169 12.56 4.04 19.08
N ALA A 170 12.23 5.24 18.61
CA ALA A 170 11.09 6.00 19.13
C ALA A 170 9.76 5.28 18.90
N LEU A 171 9.54 4.74 17.70
CA LEU A 171 8.35 3.95 17.35
C LEU A 171 8.26 2.67 18.17
N GLN A 172 9.37 1.96 18.38
CA GLN A 172 9.43 0.77 19.22
C GLN A 172 9.08 1.10 20.68
N LEU A 173 9.69 2.16 21.25
CA LEU A 173 9.40 2.62 22.61
C LEU A 173 7.97 3.18 22.76
N ALA A 174 7.40 3.69 21.68
CA ALA A 174 6.01 4.13 21.63
C ALA A 174 5.02 2.96 21.46
N GLY A 175 5.50 1.73 21.24
CA GLY A 175 4.67 0.53 21.08
C GLY A 175 4.11 0.32 19.67
N ALA A 176 4.60 1.06 18.67
CA ALA A 176 4.18 0.88 17.27
C ALA A 176 4.75 -0.40 16.64
N VAL A 177 5.97 -0.78 17.04
CA VAL A 177 6.67 -1.96 16.52
C VAL A 177 6.40 -3.15 17.45
N THR A 178 5.20 -3.73 17.35
CA THR A 178 4.92 -5.10 17.81
C THR A 178 5.10 -6.07 16.63
N GLU A 179 5.05 -7.39 16.86
CA GLU A 179 5.18 -8.42 15.80
C GLU A 179 4.24 -8.22 14.60
N SER A 180 3.20 -7.39 14.74
CA SER A 180 2.19 -7.11 13.70
C SER A 180 1.81 -5.62 13.56
N GLY A 181 2.35 -4.72 14.38
CA GLY A 181 1.76 -3.39 14.59
C GLY A 181 2.10 -2.33 13.52
N GLY A 182 3.36 -2.24 13.11
CA GLY A 182 3.88 -1.13 12.29
C GLY A 182 4.45 -1.53 10.92
N ALA A 183 4.54 -2.83 10.64
CA ALA A 183 5.10 -3.31 9.39
C ALA A 183 4.20 -2.90 8.21
N GLY A 184 4.79 -2.21 7.23
CA GLY A 184 4.10 -1.80 6.00
C GLY A 184 3.31 -0.49 6.08
N TRP A 185 3.33 0.23 7.21
CA TRP A 185 2.70 1.55 7.31
C TRP A 185 3.25 2.51 6.26
N ILE A 186 2.34 3.23 5.61
CA ILE A 186 2.69 4.24 4.61
C ILE A 186 2.69 5.60 5.30
N VAL A 187 3.85 6.03 5.82
CA VAL A 187 4.04 7.36 6.40
C VAL A 187 5.05 8.12 5.56
N GLY A 188 4.61 9.19 4.92
CA GLY A 188 5.47 10.07 4.14
C GLY A 188 6.19 11.11 4.99
N HIS A 189 7.08 11.87 4.36
CA HIS A 189 7.63 13.09 4.97
C HIS A 189 6.53 14.14 5.18
N ILE A 190 6.66 14.99 6.21
CA ILE A 190 5.61 15.97 6.57
C ILE A 190 5.22 16.91 5.42
N SER A 191 6.15 17.21 4.51
CA SER A 191 5.90 18.04 3.32
C SER A 191 4.88 17.43 2.36
N ALA A 192 4.77 16.10 2.28
CA ALA A 192 3.80 15.41 1.44
C ALA A 192 2.35 15.68 1.87
N TYR A 193 2.14 15.96 3.17
CA TYR A 193 0.82 16.24 3.74
C TYR A 193 0.50 17.74 3.80
N ARG A 194 1.52 18.60 3.79
CA ARG A 194 1.37 20.05 3.91
C ARG A 194 1.18 20.76 2.57
N ASN A 195 1.49 20.10 1.46
CA ASN A 195 1.37 20.72 0.15
C ASN A 195 -0.07 20.58 -0.37
N PRO A 196 -0.91 21.62 -0.30
CA PRO A 196 -2.27 21.53 -0.85
C PRO A 196 -2.27 21.33 -2.36
N TRP A 197 -1.19 21.71 -3.04
CA TRP A 197 -1.05 21.60 -4.49
C TRP A 197 -0.63 20.22 -4.96
N SER A 198 -0.10 19.35 -4.08
CA SER A 198 0.23 17.99 -4.52
C SER A 198 -1.03 17.19 -4.77
N GLY A 199 -2.17 17.49 -4.11
CA GLY A 199 -3.43 16.77 -4.27
C GLY A 199 -3.38 15.27 -3.90
N TYR A 200 -2.19 14.76 -3.58
CA TYR A 200 -1.90 13.35 -3.42
C TYR A 200 -1.07 13.19 -2.14
N THR A 201 -1.76 12.78 -1.07
CA THR A 201 -1.11 12.26 0.14
C THR A 201 -0.72 10.79 -0.10
N PRO A 202 0.29 10.25 0.59
CA PRO A 202 0.90 8.97 0.23
C PRO A 202 -0.06 7.78 0.03
N ALA A 203 -1.06 7.60 0.89
CA ALA A 203 -2.02 6.51 0.71
C ALA A 203 -3.09 6.81 -0.33
N VAL A 204 -3.55 8.05 -0.43
CA VAL A 204 -4.47 8.51 -1.48
C VAL A 204 -3.84 8.34 -2.87
N ASP A 205 -2.57 8.69 -3.03
CA ASP A 205 -1.81 8.51 -4.27
C ASP A 205 -1.77 7.04 -4.68
N LEU A 206 -1.39 6.17 -3.72
CA LEU A 206 -1.34 4.73 -3.94
C LEU A 206 -2.68 4.16 -4.42
N VAL A 207 -3.78 4.49 -3.72
CA VAL A 207 -5.12 4.01 -4.09
C VAL A 207 -5.56 4.58 -5.44
N THR A 208 -5.28 5.86 -5.71
CA THR A 208 -5.64 6.51 -6.98
C THR A 208 -4.92 5.89 -8.17
N ALA A 209 -3.64 5.57 -8.01
CA ALA A 209 -2.85 4.84 -9.01
C ALA A 209 -3.46 3.46 -9.28
N THR A 210 -3.82 2.70 -8.22
CA THR A 210 -4.48 1.39 -8.38
C THR A 210 -5.84 1.50 -9.07
N ILE A 211 -6.69 2.46 -8.68
CA ILE A 211 -7.99 2.72 -9.31
C ILE A 211 -7.83 3.02 -10.80
N THR A 212 -6.84 3.85 -11.15
CA THR A 212 -6.55 4.24 -12.54
C THR A 212 -6.20 3.01 -13.38
N LEU A 213 -5.33 2.13 -12.86
CA LEU A 213 -4.95 0.89 -13.54
C LEU A 213 -6.15 -0.06 -13.73
N GLN A 214 -6.91 -0.30 -12.67
CA GLN A 214 -8.08 -1.18 -12.71
C GLN A 214 -9.16 -0.65 -13.66
N SER A 215 -9.45 0.65 -13.60
CA SER A 215 -10.42 1.31 -14.48
C SER A 215 -9.97 1.26 -15.94
N GLY A 216 -8.68 1.45 -16.21
CA GLY A 216 -8.11 1.31 -17.54
C GLY A 216 -8.27 -0.11 -18.09
N HIS A 217 -8.09 -1.13 -17.26
CA HIS A 217 -8.33 -2.52 -17.63
C HIS A 217 -9.80 -2.79 -17.97
N VAL A 218 -10.73 -2.35 -17.11
CA VAL A 218 -12.19 -2.52 -17.35
C VAL A 218 -12.63 -1.86 -18.65
N ARG A 219 -12.16 -0.64 -18.94
CA ARG A 219 -12.46 0.05 -20.21
C ARG A 219 -11.96 -0.75 -21.41
N ARG A 220 -10.71 -1.25 -21.35
CA ARG A 220 -10.13 -2.06 -22.43
C ARG A 220 -10.93 -3.34 -22.69
N VAL A 221 -11.37 -4.03 -21.64
CA VAL A 221 -12.24 -5.21 -21.78
C VAL A 221 -13.55 -4.82 -22.46
N SER A 222 -14.20 -3.73 -22.01
CA SER A 222 -15.45 -3.23 -22.60
C SER A 222 -15.30 -2.85 -24.08
N ASP A 223 -14.17 -2.26 -24.47
CA ASP A 223 -13.87 -1.90 -25.85
C ASP A 223 -13.71 -3.13 -26.75
N LEU A 224 -13.09 -4.21 -26.22
CA LEU A 224 -12.82 -5.45 -26.96
C LEU A 224 -14.06 -6.34 -27.09
N THR A 225 -14.96 -6.36 -26.11
CA THR A 225 -16.18 -7.19 -26.15
C THR A 225 -17.28 -6.60 -27.02
N GLY A 226 -17.05 -5.43 -27.64
CA GLY A 226 -18.02 -4.82 -28.55
C GLY A 226 -19.32 -4.41 -27.86
N THR A 227 -19.33 -4.35 -26.52
CA THR A 227 -20.46 -3.88 -25.72
C THR A 227 -20.51 -2.35 -25.76
N ARG A 228 -20.52 -1.78 -26.96
CA ARG A 228 -20.94 -0.40 -27.21
C ARG A 228 -22.46 -0.41 -27.22
N GLY A 229 -23.05 -0.34 -26.03
CA GLY A 229 -24.41 0.15 -25.88
C GLY A 229 -24.44 1.65 -26.08
#